data_AF-A0A9W7DVX0-F1
#
_entry.id   AF-A0A9W7DVX0-F1
#
_cell.length_a   1.000
_cell.length_b   1.000
_cell.length_c   1.000
_cell.angle_alpha   90.00
_cell.angle_beta   90.00
_cell.angle_gamma   90.00
#
_symmetry.space_group_name_H-M   'P 1'
#
loop_
_entity.id
_entity.type
_entity.pdbx_description
1 polymer ?
#
loop_
_entity_poly.entity_id
_entity_poly.type
_entity_poly.pdbx_seq_one_letter_code
_entity_poly.pdbx_strand_id
1 'polypeptide(L)'
;MLKILEFDVNANMCTDLEVNTILWKCLGYRFVDGEWNNEMCFPNWREKYPSPPDFIGMQRIYSKEVDNHSLKANQALCKTIPVHAKQSLKDNLRSYGFTGFKLADLTPNKTRRAQSCNWLLYYRDNLFGKTIEDLIKEKEAKLEKEEEERRKREEEGGEEPWSPPVNPVV
;
A
#
# COMPACT_ATOMS: atom_id res chain seq x y z
N MET A 1 -9.44 0.72 13.41
CA MET A 1 -8.86 0.86 12.06
C MET A 1 -9.91 1.26 11.03
N LEU A 2 -10.98 0.47 10.81
CA LEU A 2 -12.05 0.80 9.84
C LEU A 2 -12.71 2.18 10.03
N LYS A 3 -13.15 2.51 11.25
CA LYS A 3 -13.74 3.82 11.56
C LYS A 3 -12.76 4.98 11.30
N ILE A 4 -11.46 4.78 11.56
CA ILE A 4 -10.44 5.81 11.34
C ILE A 4 -10.27 6.07 9.84
N LEU A 5 -10.21 5.02 9.02
CA LEU A 5 -10.11 5.14 7.56
C LEU A 5 -11.36 5.76 6.92
N GLU A 6 -12.54 5.44 7.45
CA GLU A 6 -13.83 6.02 7.06
C GLU A 6 -13.88 7.54 7.30
N PHE A 7 -13.50 7.98 8.51
CA PHE A 7 -13.50 9.39 8.88
C PHE A 7 -12.38 10.19 8.20
N ASP A 8 -11.25 9.55 7.88
CA ASP A 8 -10.13 10.17 7.18
C ASP A 8 -10.50 10.54 5.73
N VAL A 9 -11.05 9.57 4.99
CA VAL A 9 -11.37 9.71 3.56
C VAL A 9 -12.53 10.68 3.30
N ASN A 10 -13.55 10.68 4.17
CA ASN A 10 -14.75 11.49 3.96
C ASN A 10 -14.75 12.84 4.68
N ALA A 11 -14.14 12.93 5.88
CA ALA A 11 -14.30 14.08 6.76
C ALA A 11 -12.97 14.69 7.25
N ASN A 12 -11.82 14.20 6.76
CA ASN A 12 -10.50 14.72 7.14
C ASN A 12 -10.30 14.79 8.67
N MET A 13 -10.85 13.83 9.42
CA MET A 13 -10.83 13.89 10.88
C MET A 13 -9.52 13.42 11.51
N CYS A 14 -8.62 12.81 10.72
CA CYS A 14 -7.28 12.49 11.16
C CYS A 14 -6.26 13.39 10.47
N THR A 15 -5.23 13.73 11.23
CA THR A 15 -4.05 14.47 10.77
C THR A 15 -3.17 13.58 9.91
N ASP A 16 -2.37 14.19 9.03
CA ASP A 16 -1.39 13.47 8.20
C ASP A 16 -0.43 12.64 9.08
N LEU A 17 -0.08 13.14 10.26
CA LEU A 17 0.76 12.44 11.23
C LEU A 17 0.08 11.18 11.79
N GLU A 18 -1.21 11.22 12.09
CA GLU A 18 -1.93 10.04 12.58
C GLU A 18 -2.01 8.95 11.52
N VAL A 19 -2.29 9.32 10.26
CA VAL A 19 -2.31 8.38 9.14
C VAL A 19 -0.93 7.76 8.93
N ASN A 20 0.12 8.58 8.93
CA ASN A 20 1.51 8.10 8.87
C ASN A 20 1.84 7.17 10.04
N THR A 21 1.44 7.51 11.26
CA THR A 21 1.68 6.68 12.44
C THR A 21 1.05 5.30 12.32
N ILE A 22 -0.16 5.22 11.77
CA ILE A 22 -0.83 3.94 11.52
C ILE A 22 -0.08 3.14 10.45
N LEU A 23 0.32 3.78 9.35
CA LEU A 23 1.14 3.14 8.31
C LEU A 23 2.45 2.59 8.88
N TRP A 24 3.17 3.38 9.68
CA TRP A 24 4.43 2.97 10.29
C TRP A 24 4.24 1.71 11.14
N LYS A 25 3.19 1.68 11.98
CA LYS A 25 2.88 0.52 12.81
C LYS A 25 2.56 -0.72 11.99
N CYS A 26 1.78 -0.57 10.92
CA CYS A 26 1.43 -1.65 10.01
C CYS A 26 2.62 -2.14 9.17
N LEU A 27 3.54 -1.25 8.79
CA LEU A 27 4.78 -1.59 8.08
C LEU A 27 5.79 -2.30 8.97
N GLY A 28 5.68 -2.15 10.29
CA GLY A 28 6.54 -2.82 11.27
C GLY A 28 7.43 -1.89 12.09
N TYR A 29 7.43 -0.58 11.82
CA TYR A 29 8.21 0.38 12.60
C TYR A 29 7.69 0.45 14.03
N ARG A 30 8.63 0.54 14.99
CA ARG A 30 8.34 0.69 16.42
C ARG A 30 9.16 1.85 16.96
N PHE A 31 8.56 2.62 17.86
CA PHE A 31 9.28 3.67 18.57
C PHE A 31 9.62 3.13 19.96
N VAL A 32 10.91 2.92 20.24
CA VAL A 32 11.43 2.32 21.48
C VAL A 32 12.54 3.21 21.99
N ASP A 33 12.49 3.61 23.27
CA ASP A 33 13.51 4.40 23.95
C ASP A 33 13.94 5.70 23.23
N GLY A 34 13.01 6.32 22.49
CA GLY A 34 13.28 7.57 21.76
C GLY A 34 13.82 7.36 20.34
N GLU A 35 14.02 6.11 19.92
CA GLU A 35 14.53 5.75 18.60
C GLU A 35 13.53 4.91 17.80
N TRP A 36 13.62 4.99 16.47
CA TRP A 36 12.83 4.16 15.56
C TRP A 36 13.53 2.83 15.31
N ASN A 37 12.90 1.74 15.72
CA ASN A 37 13.27 0.37 15.40
C ASN A 37 12.51 -0.10 14.14
N ASN A 38 13.22 -0.79 13.24
CA ASN A 38 12.72 -1.31 11.97
C ASN A 38 12.92 -2.83 11.82
N GLU A 39 13.25 -3.55 12.89
CA GLU A 39 13.56 -4.99 12.85
C GLU A 39 12.35 -5.82 12.42
N MET A 40 11.15 -5.36 12.80
CA MET A 40 9.88 -5.97 12.43
C MET A 40 9.32 -5.46 11.10
N CYS A 41 10.06 -4.59 10.39
CA CYS A 41 9.64 -4.11 9.08
C CYS A 41 9.81 -5.17 8.00
N PHE A 42 8.96 -5.09 6.97
CA PHE A 42 9.17 -5.83 5.73
C PHE A 42 10.59 -5.58 5.19
N PRO A 43 11.32 -6.61 4.72
CA PRO A 43 12.73 -6.49 4.33
C PRO A 43 13.01 -5.32 3.37
N ASN A 44 12.23 -5.20 2.30
CA ASN A 44 12.38 -4.16 1.28
C ASN A 44 12.16 -2.74 1.84
N TRP A 45 11.37 -2.63 2.91
CA TRP A 45 11.14 -1.36 3.60
C TRP A 45 12.26 -1.04 4.57
N ARG A 46 12.74 -2.05 5.30
CA ARG A 46 13.84 -1.92 6.25
C ARG A 46 15.11 -1.38 5.60
N GLU A 47 15.51 -1.96 4.47
CA GLU A 47 16.73 -1.56 3.75
C GLU A 47 16.61 -0.17 3.12
N LYS A 48 15.45 0.10 2.50
CA LYS A 48 15.23 1.33 1.73
C LYS A 48 14.91 2.53 2.62
N TYR A 49 14.29 2.30 3.77
CA TYR A 49 13.83 3.32 4.70
C TYR A 49 14.19 2.92 6.14
N PRO A 50 15.43 3.21 6.60
CA PRO A 50 15.86 2.89 7.95
C PRO A 50 15.00 3.57 9.02
N SER A 51 14.56 4.80 8.76
CA SER A 51 13.58 5.56 9.53
C SER A 51 12.23 5.63 8.81
N PRO A 52 11.11 5.73 9.54
CA PRO A 52 9.79 5.79 8.92
C PRO A 52 9.63 7.04 8.04
N PRO A 53 9.30 6.90 6.75
CA PRO A 53 9.14 8.03 5.86
C PRO A 53 7.76 8.68 6.02
N ASP A 54 7.65 9.96 5.65
CA ASP A 54 6.35 10.61 5.46
C ASP A 54 5.74 10.17 4.12
N PHE A 55 4.51 9.66 4.12
CA PHE A 55 3.82 9.18 2.92
C PHE A 55 2.87 10.20 2.29
N ILE A 56 2.54 11.27 3.00
CA ILE A 56 1.48 12.19 2.60
C ILE A 56 2.11 13.50 2.15
N GLY A 57 3.14 13.98 2.85
CA GLY A 57 3.72 15.29 2.60
C GLY A 57 2.87 16.36 3.23
N MET A 58 3.40 16.99 4.28
CA MET A 58 2.79 18.16 4.89
C MET A 58 3.41 19.44 4.31
N GLN A 59 2.61 20.52 4.33
CA GLN A 59 3.02 21.93 4.19
C GLN A 59 3.02 22.57 2.80
N ARG A 60 1.87 22.62 2.09
CA ARG A 60 1.48 23.67 1.09
C ARG A 60 2.52 24.12 0.04
N ILE A 61 3.63 23.40 -0.08
CA ILE A 61 4.83 23.69 -0.86
C ILE A 61 5.05 22.41 -1.63
N TYR A 62 4.59 22.42 -2.88
CA TYR A 62 4.69 21.28 -3.79
C TYR A 62 5.92 21.40 -4.69
N SER A 63 6.96 22.11 -4.24
CA SER A 63 8.22 22.14 -4.96
C SER A 63 8.80 20.73 -5.01
N LYS A 64 9.43 20.40 -6.13
CA LYS A 64 9.95 19.06 -6.38
C LYS A 64 10.93 18.63 -5.29
N GLU A 65 11.72 19.55 -4.77
CA GLU A 65 12.76 19.30 -3.78
C GLU A 65 12.16 18.85 -2.44
N VAL A 66 11.05 19.46 -2.02
CA VAL A 66 10.37 19.17 -0.75
C VAL A 66 9.47 17.94 -0.89
N ASP A 67 8.71 17.88 -1.98
CA ASP A 67 7.65 16.89 -2.18
C ASP A 67 8.15 15.51 -2.65
N ASN A 68 9.30 15.46 -3.33
CA ASN A 68 9.78 14.23 -3.97
C ASN A 68 10.06 13.11 -2.98
N HIS A 69 10.46 13.41 -1.74
CA HIS A 69 10.68 12.39 -0.71
C HIS A 69 9.38 11.66 -0.37
N SER A 70 8.32 12.40 -0.01
CA SER A 70 7.02 11.82 0.33
C SER A 70 6.34 11.17 -0.87
N LEU A 71 6.48 11.77 -2.06
CA LEU A 71 5.99 11.18 -3.31
C LEU A 71 6.63 9.81 -3.57
N LYS A 72 7.96 9.68 -3.45
CA LYS A 72 8.68 8.43 -3.70
C LYS A 72 8.32 7.36 -2.67
N ALA A 73 8.17 7.73 -1.40
CA ALA A 73 7.71 6.82 -0.35
C ALA A 73 6.28 6.32 -0.65
N ASN A 74 5.37 7.21 -1.03
CA ASN A 74 4.01 6.84 -1.39
C ASN A 74 3.94 5.95 -2.64
N GLN A 75 4.74 6.25 -3.67
CA GLN A 75 4.85 5.40 -4.86
C GLN A 75 5.38 4.01 -4.52
N ALA A 76 6.32 3.88 -3.59
CA ALA A 76 6.79 2.59 -3.10
C ALA A 76 5.66 1.81 -2.42
N LEU A 77 4.85 2.48 -1.60
CA LEU A 77 3.66 1.90 -0.96
C LEU A 77 2.62 1.41 -1.97
N CYS A 78 2.33 2.21 -2.99
CA CYS A 78 1.37 1.83 -4.03
C CYS A 78 1.82 0.61 -4.84
N LYS A 79 3.14 0.43 -5.02
CA LYS A 79 3.71 -0.69 -5.77
C LYS A 79 3.57 -2.02 -5.04
N THR A 80 3.43 -2.03 -3.71
CA THR A 80 3.23 -3.28 -2.96
C THR A 80 1.81 -3.82 -3.06
N ILE A 81 0.86 -3.01 -3.56
CA ILE A 81 -0.54 -3.42 -3.70
C ILE A 81 -0.73 -4.12 -5.06
N PRO A 82 -1.18 -5.40 -5.07
CA PRO A 82 -1.45 -6.10 -6.31
C PRO A 82 -2.61 -5.46 -7.08
N VAL A 83 -2.64 -5.63 -8.40
CA VAL A 83 -3.59 -4.93 -9.29
C VAL A 83 -5.05 -5.12 -8.88
N HIS A 84 -5.44 -6.33 -8.46
CA HIS A 84 -6.81 -6.62 -8.01
C HIS A 84 -7.23 -5.86 -6.75
N ALA A 85 -6.27 -5.48 -5.89
CA ALA A 85 -6.54 -4.74 -4.64
C ALA A 85 -6.42 -3.21 -4.80
N LYS A 86 -6.23 -2.71 -6.03
CA LYS A 86 -6.12 -1.26 -6.28
C LYS A 86 -7.46 -0.51 -6.25
N GLN A 87 -8.59 -1.21 -6.37
CA GLN A 87 -9.93 -0.63 -6.27
C GLN A 87 -10.64 -0.91 -4.95
N SER A 88 -9.97 -1.53 -3.98
CA SER A 88 -10.56 -1.97 -2.70
C SER A 88 -11.23 -0.85 -1.90
N LEU A 89 -10.81 0.41 -2.07
CA LEU A 89 -11.50 1.56 -1.48
C LEU A 89 -12.97 1.64 -1.88
N LYS A 90 -13.30 1.46 -3.16
CA LYS A 90 -14.69 1.56 -3.62
C LYS A 90 -15.52 0.45 -3.02
N ASP A 91 -15.00 -0.78 -3.03
CA ASP A 91 -15.75 -1.95 -2.54
C ASP A 91 -15.98 -1.87 -1.03
N ASN A 92 -14.97 -1.47 -0.27
CA ASN A 92 -15.04 -1.41 1.19
C ASN A 92 -15.78 -0.18 1.73
N LEU A 93 -15.72 0.96 1.03
CA LEU A 93 -16.27 2.22 1.52
C LEU A 93 -17.62 2.58 0.87
N ARG A 94 -18.08 1.85 -0.16
CA ARG A 94 -19.39 2.10 -0.80
C ARG A 94 -20.56 1.96 0.18
N SER A 95 -20.53 0.98 1.08
CA SER A 95 -21.55 0.83 2.14
C SER A 95 -21.59 2.00 3.12
N TYR A 96 -20.50 2.78 3.18
CA TYR A 96 -20.35 3.97 4.01
C TYR A 96 -20.50 5.28 3.20
N GLY A 97 -21.04 5.20 1.98
CA GLY A 97 -21.37 6.37 1.16
C GLY A 97 -20.19 6.97 0.37
N PHE A 98 -19.02 6.33 0.35
CA PHE A 98 -17.90 6.78 -0.49
C PHE A 98 -18.17 6.44 -1.96
N THR A 99 -18.35 7.48 -2.78
CA THR A 99 -18.56 7.35 -4.23
C THR A 99 -17.30 7.62 -5.06
N GLY A 100 -16.18 7.92 -4.38
CA GLY A 100 -14.94 8.40 -5.02
C GLY A 100 -14.68 9.88 -4.80
N PHE A 101 -13.47 10.32 -5.12
CA PHE A 101 -13.09 11.73 -5.04
C PHE A 101 -13.59 12.50 -6.26
N LYS A 102 -14.09 13.71 -6.05
CA LYS A 102 -14.40 14.65 -7.13
C LYS A 102 -13.09 15.24 -7.67
N LEU A 103 -12.95 15.30 -8.99
CA LEU A 103 -11.73 15.79 -9.65
C LEU A 103 -11.37 17.23 -9.23
N ALA A 104 -12.38 18.08 -9.03
CA ALA A 104 -12.20 19.47 -8.60
C ALA A 104 -11.55 19.60 -7.20
N ASP A 105 -11.62 18.55 -6.38
CA ASP A 105 -11.15 18.53 -5.00
C ASP A 105 -9.86 17.73 -4.81
N LEU A 106 -9.25 17.21 -5.89
CA LEU A 106 -8.07 16.35 -5.83
C LEU A 106 -6.80 17.18 -5.62
N THR A 107 -6.30 17.19 -4.38
CA THR A 107 -4.95 17.70 -4.07
C THR A 107 -3.95 16.55 -3.98
N PRO A 108 -2.63 16.80 -4.14
CA PRO A 108 -1.61 15.79 -3.92
C PRO A 108 -1.72 15.11 -2.54
N ASN A 109 -2.00 15.89 -1.50
CA ASN A 109 -2.21 15.39 -0.13
C ASN A 109 -3.42 14.43 -0.07
N LYS A 110 -4.60 14.83 -0.57
CA LYS A 110 -5.80 13.98 -0.59
C LYS A 110 -5.57 12.69 -1.39
N THR A 111 -4.85 12.79 -2.50
CA THR A 111 -4.52 11.64 -3.35
C THR A 111 -3.64 10.64 -2.62
N ARG A 112 -2.59 11.11 -1.93
CA ARG A 112 -1.71 10.25 -1.14
C ARG A 112 -2.41 9.63 0.05
N ARG A 113 -3.29 10.37 0.73
CA ARG A 113 -4.12 9.82 1.82
C ARG A 113 -5.03 8.71 1.33
N ALA A 114 -5.66 8.88 0.17
CA ALA A 114 -6.44 7.81 -0.45
C ALA A 114 -5.57 6.58 -0.72
N GLN A 115 -4.39 6.77 -1.31
CA GLN A 115 -3.43 5.70 -1.60
C GLN A 115 -2.99 4.96 -0.33
N SER A 116 -2.67 5.71 0.74
CA SER A 116 -2.36 5.19 2.05
C SER A 116 -3.52 4.41 2.68
N CYS A 117 -4.75 4.92 2.58
CA CYS A 117 -5.94 4.23 3.05
C CYS A 117 -6.18 2.93 2.27
N ASN A 118 -5.97 2.93 0.95
CA ASN A 118 -6.09 1.71 0.15
C ASN A 118 -5.07 0.66 0.60
N TRP A 119 -3.84 1.07 0.90
CA TRP A 119 -2.83 0.17 1.44
C TRP A 119 -3.24 -0.40 2.81
N LEU A 120 -3.80 0.42 3.70
CA LEU A 120 -4.25 -0.01 5.02
C LEU A 120 -5.42 -1.01 4.94
N LEU A 121 -6.34 -0.84 3.99
CA LEU A 121 -7.38 -1.84 3.70
C LEU A 121 -6.77 -3.15 3.22
N TYR A 122 -5.83 -3.07 2.27
CA TYR A 122 -5.11 -4.25 1.79
C TYR A 122 -4.38 -4.97 2.93
N TYR A 123 -3.67 -4.22 3.79
CA TYR A 123 -2.99 -4.76 4.96
C TYR A 123 -3.95 -5.49 5.89
N ARG A 124 -5.09 -4.88 6.23
CA ARG A 124 -6.12 -5.49 7.08
C ARG A 124 -6.61 -6.82 6.52
N ASP A 125 -6.89 -6.88 5.21
CA ASP A 125 -7.53 -8.04 4.60
C ASP A 125 -6.55 -9.17 4.25
N ASN A 126 -5.31 -8.83 3.93
CA ASN A 126 -4.37 -9.78 3.31
C ASN A 126 -3.10 -10.03 4.12
N LEU A 127 -2.69 -9.08 4.97
CA LEU A 127 -1.41 -9.15 5.69
C LEU A 127 -1.58 -9.28 7.20
N PHE A 128 -2.69 -8.78 7.75
CA PHE A 128 -2.92 -8.77 9.18
C PHE A 128 -3.01 -10.19 9.74
N GLY A 129 -2.17 -10.49 10.73
CA GLY A 129 -2.12 -11.79 11.39
C GLY A 129 -1.33 -12.87 10.65
N LYS A 130 -0.75 -12.58 9.47
CA LYS A 130 0.13 -13.49 8.75
C LYS A 130 1.59 -13.24 9.12
N THR A 131 2.36 -14.31 9.25
CA THR A 131 3.82 -14.19 9.41
C THR A 131 4.49 -13.94 8.05
N ILE A 132 5.75 -13.49 8.06
CA ILE A 132 6.53 -13.32 6.82
C ILE A 132 6.66 -14.66 6.09
N GLU A 133 6.82 -15.76 6.83
CA GLU A 133 6.90 -17.12 6.28
C GLU A 133 5.61 -17.53 5.57
N ASP A 134 4.45 -17.24 6.15
CA ASP A 134 3.15 -17.49 5.52
C ASP A 134 3.01 -16.73 4.20
N LEU A 135 3.44 -15.46 4.18
CA LEU A 135 3.39 -14.62 2.99
C LEU A 135 4.32 -15.11 1.87
N ILE A 136 5.51 -15.59 2.21
CA ILE A 136 6.45 -16.19 1.26
C ILE A 136 5.83 -17.46 0.67
N LYS A 137 5.30 -18.34 1.53
CA LYS A 137 4.67 -19.59 1.11
C LYS A 137 3.45 -19.38 0.21
N GLU A 138 2.59 -18.40 0.54
CA GLU A 138 1.46 -18.03 -0.31
C GLU A 138 1.90 -17.48 -1.67
N LYS A 139 2.98 -16.68 -1.70
CA LYS A 139 3.55 -16.15 -2.94
C LYS A 139 4.12 -17.27 -3.81
N GLU A 140 4.86 -18.22 -3.23
CA GLU A 140 5.40 -19.39 -3.92
C GLU A 140 4.28 -20.27 -4.48
N ALA A 141 3.28 -20.60 -3.67
CA ALA A 141 2.14 -21.40 -4.12
C ALA A 141 1.33 -20.71 -5.24
N LYS A 142 1.27 -19.38 -5.22
CA LYS A 142 0.62 -18.61 -6.29
C LYS A 142 1.44 -18.64 -7.58
N LEU A 143 2.76 -18.47 -7.50
CA LEU A 143 3.65 -18.57 -8.64
C LEU A 143 3.59 -19.98 -9.27
N GLU A 144 3.62 -21.03 -8.44
CA GLU A 144 3.52 -22.41 -8.92
C GLU A 144 2.19 -22.67 -9.65
N LYS A 145 1.08 -22.16 -9.13
CA LYS A 145 -0.23 -22.23 -9.82
C LYS A 145 -0.23 -21.47 -11.13
N GLU A 146 0.32 -20.25 -11.17
CA GLU A 146 0.43 -19.46 -12.40
C GLU A 146 1.33 -20.15 -13.43
N GLU A 147 2.40 -20.83 -13.01
CA GLU A 147 3.27 -21.64 -13.88
C GLU A 147 2.58 -22.90 -14.38
N GLU A 148 1.81 -23.60 -13.53
CA GLU A 148 1.05 -24.78 -13.95
C GLU A 148 -0.07 -24.40 -14.93
N GLU A 149 -0.78 -23.31 -14.68
CA GLU A 149 -1.78 -22.75 -15.61
C GLU A 149 -1.14 -22.32 -16.93
N ARG A 150 0.05 -21.70 -16.88
CA ARG A 150 0.80 -21.35 -18.10
C ARG A 150 1.21 -22.60 -18.88
N ARG A 151 1.75 -23.62 -18.21
CA ARG A 151 2.13 -24.90 -18.84
C ARG A 151 0.93 -25.62 -19.47
N LYS A 152 -0.21 -25.67 -18.77
CA LYS A 152 -1.46 -26.25 -19.33
C LYS A 152 -1.94 -25.47 -20.56
N ARG A 153 -1.87 -24.13 -20.54
CA ARG A 153 -2.24 -23.29 -21.68
C ARG A 153 -1.30 -23.46 -22.88
N GLU A 154 0.00 -23.63 -22.65
CA GLU A 154 1.00 -23.95 -23.68
C GLU A 154 0.74 -25.33 -24.30
N GLU A 155 0.41 -26.33 -23.48
CA GLU A 155 0.03 -27.69 -23.92
C GLU A 155 -1.28 -27.69 -24.72
N GLU A 156 -2.23 -26.82 -24.39
CA GLU A 156 -3.50 -26.62 -25.10
C GLU A 156 -3.38 -25.74 -26.36
N GLY A 157 -2.17 -25.24 -26.67
CA GLY A 157 -1.89 -24.44 -27.87
C GLY A 157 -2.47 -23.02 -27.85
N GLY A 158 -2.78 -22.47 -26.68
CA GLY A 158 -3.31 -21.12 -26.54
C GLY A 158 -2.23 -20.03 -26.58
N GLU A 159 -2.41 -18.99 -27.40
CA GLU A 159 -1.52 -17.82 -27.45
C GLU A 159 -1.33 -17.17 -26.06
N GLU A 160 -0.11 -16.74 -25.74
CA GLU A 160 0.20 -16.00 -24.50
C GLU A 160 -0.56 -14.66 -24.48
N PRO A 161 -1.43 -14.39 -23.49
CA PRO A 161 -1.96 -13.06 -23.30
C PRO A 161 -0.83 -12.15 -22.82
N TRP A 162 -0.69 -10.99 -23.46
CA TRP A 162 0.28 -9.97 -23.06
C TRP A 162 0.19 -9.67 -21.56
N SER A 163 1.29 -9.90 -20.84
CA SER A 163 1.39 -9.61 -19.40
C SER A 163 2.28 -8.38 -19.18
N PRO A 164 1.83 -7.37 -18.39
CA PRO A 164 2.67 -6.23 -18.05
C PRO A 164 3.91 -6.68 -17.27
N PRO A 165 5.09 -6.07 -17.46
CA PRO A 165 6.31 -6.45 -16.77
C PRO A 165 6.13 -6.35 -15.24
N VAL A 166 6.15 -7.51 -14.59
CA VAL A 166 6.22 -7.65 -13.14
C VAL A 166 7.61 -7.21 -12.69
N ASN A 167 7.70 -6.04 -12.04
CA ASN A 167 8.92 -5.71 -11.29
C ASN A 167 9.00 -6.68 -10.10
N PRO A 168 10.08 -7.44 -9.95
CA PRO A 168 10.27 -8.26 -8.76
C PRO A 168 10.33 -7.32 -7.55
N VAL A 169 9.31 -7.41 -6.70
CA VAL A 169 9.38 -6.89 -5.33
C VAL A 169 10.13 -7.96 -4.55
N VAL A 170 11.45 -7.85 -4.58
CA VAL A 170 12.44 -8.45 -3.67
C VAL A 170 13.34 -7.32 -3.21
#